data_AF-A0A8E0SA35-F1
#
_entry.id   AF-A0A8E0SA35-F1
#
_cell.length_a   1.000
_cell.length_b   1.000
_cell.length_c   1.000
_cell.angle_alpha   90.00
_cell.angle_beta   90.00
_cell.angle_gamma   90.00
#
_symmetry.space_group_name_H-M   'P 1'
#
loop_
_entity.id
_entity.type
_entity.pdbx_description
1 polymer ?
#
loop_
_entity_poly.entity_id
_entity_poly.type
_entity_poly.pdbx_seq_one_letter_code
_entity_poly.pdbx_strand_id
1 'polypeptide(L)'
;MNPFDPTKYPSLAFQREWINHYLRRTRFHQKRQRDKSHSLEWLTSDKCHPINGDCLFLEYEEVEEWLREVNYFSLVAHLTWGIWAAVRTPDGPHDFDFLSFAIARVQEYKRIKPLILAHFSG
;
A
#
# COMPACT_ATOMS: atom_id res chain seq x y z
N MET A 1 -10.72 25.65 -4.22
CA MET A 1 -11.21 24.28 -3.91
C MET A 1 -10.14 23.59 -3.11
N ASN A 2 -10.45 23.01 -1.94
CA ASN A 2 -9.52 22.11 -1.27
C ASN A 2 -9.53 20.78 -2.07
N PRO A 3 -8.45 20.39 -2.75
CA PRO A 3 -8.42 19.16 -3.55
C PRO A 3 -8.45 17.89 -2.68
N PHE A 4 -8.33 18.05 -1.36
CA PHE A 4 -8.26 16.95 -0.42
C PHE A 4 -9.65 16.57 0.09
N ASP A 5 -10.11 15.39 -0.33
CA ASP A 5 -11.35 14.77 0.13
C ASP A 5 -11.03 13.46 0.86
N PRO A 6 -10.96 13.47 2.20
CA PRO A 6 -10.61 12.28 2.98
C PRO A 6 -11.67 11.17 2.87
N THR A 7 -12.88 11.46 2.37
CA THR A 7 -13.92 10.43 2.16
C THR A 7 -13.57 9.48 1.00
N LYS A 8 -12.64 9.89 0.12
CA LYS A 8 -12.12 9.06 -0.97
C LYS A 8 -10.97 8.15 -0.55
N TYR A 9 -10.46 8.29 0.68
CA TYR A 9 -9.44 7.37 1.18
C TYR A 9 -10.05 5.98 1.37
N PRO A 10 -9.39 4.90 0.92
CA PRO A 10 -9.95 3.56 0.99
C PRO A 10 -10.26 3.14 2.43
N SER A 11 -11.41 2.51 2.63
CA SER A 11 -11.81 1.97 3.93
C SER A 11 -10.83 0.88 4.40
N LEU A 12 -10.74 0.64 5.71
CA LEU A 12 -9.88 -0.43 6.25
C LEU A 12 -10.23 -1.81 5.69
N ALA A 13 -11.53 -2.08 5.46
CA ALA A 13 -11.99 -3.31 4.84
C ALA A 13 -11.42 -3.46 3.42
N PHE A 14 -11.48 -2.40 2.63
CA PHE A 14 -10.92 -2.38 1.28
C PHE A 14 -9.40 -2.51 1.28
N GLN A 15 -8.70 -1.79 2.16
CA GLN A 15 -7.24 -1.87 2.28
C GLN A 15 -6.80 -3.31 2.59
N ARG A 16 -7.46 -3.97 3.55
CA ARG A 16 -7.20 -5.37 3.91
C ARG A 16 -7.44 -6.31 2.74
N GLU A 17 -8.56 -6.15 2.04
CA GLU A 17 -8.87 -6.95 0.85
C GLU A 17 -7.79 -6.78 -0.23
N TRP A 18 -7.38 -5.53 -0.48
CA TRP A 18 -6.34 -5.22 -1.45
C TRP A 18 -4.99 -5.83 -1.07
N ILE A 19 -4.57 -5.74 0.20
CA ILE A 19 -3.32 -6.32 0.70
C ILE A 19 -3.32 -7.85 0.55
N ASN A 20 -4.42 -8.51 0.94
CA ASN A 20 -4.59 -9.95 0.78
C ASN A 20 -4.45 -10.35 -0.71
N HIS A 21 -5.11 -9.62 -1.61
CA HIS A 21 -5.00 -9.88 -3.05
C HIS A 21 -3.57 -9.64 -3.58
N TYR A 22 -2.93 -8.54 -3.18
CA TYR A 22 -1.56 -8.20 -3.55
C TYR A 22 -0.57 -9.29 -3.14
N LEU A 23 -0.60 -9.71 -1.87
CA LEU A 23 0.30 -10.72 -1.32
C LEU A 23 0.11 -12.08 -2.00
N ARG A 24 -1.14 -12.52 -2.21
CA ARG A 24 -1.43 -13.76 -2.96
C ARG A 24 -0.84 -13.70 -4.36
N ARG A 25 -1.05 -12.59 -5.07
CA ARG A 25 -0.57 -12.42 -6.43
C ARG A 25 0.95 -12.39 -6.50
N THR A 26 1.60 -11.71 -5.55
CA THR A 26 3.06 -11.63 -5.45
C THR A 26 3.68 -13.01 -5.19
N ARG A 27 3.14 -13.77 -4.23
CA ARG A 27 3.60 -15.14 -3.93
C ARG A 27 3.43 -16.08 -5.12
N PHE A 28 2.29 -16.01 -5.79
CA PHE A 28 2.04 -16.79 -7.01
C PHE A 28 3.10 -16.51 -8.08
N HIS A 29 3.42 -15.22 -8.32
CA HIS A 29 4.46 -14.83 -9.28
C HIS A 29 5.84 -15.30 -8.84
N GLN A 30 6.19 -15.17 -7.55
CA GLN A 30 7.48 -15.62 -7.02
C GLN A 30 7.66 -17.15 -7.16
N LYS A 31 6.63 -17.95 -6.80
CA LYS A 31 6.64 -19.41 -6.98
C LYS A 31 6.83 -19.79 -8.45
N ARG A 32 6.07 -19.16 -9.35
CA ARG A 32 6.19 -19.39 -10.80
C ARG A 32 7.57 -19.01 -11.36
N GLN A 33 8.20 -17.94 -10.87
CA GLN A 33 9.57 -17.59 -11.28
C GLN A 33 10.60 -18.61 -10.77
N ARG A 34 10.42 -19.12 -9.55
CA ARG A 34 11.26 -20.19 -8.99
C ARG A 34 11.12 -21.49 -9.80
N ASP A 35 9.89 -21.91 -10.11
CA ASP A 35 9.62 -23.16 -10.82
C ASP A 35 10.05 -23.11 -12.29
N LYS A 36 10.06 -21.93 -12.93
CA LYS A 36 10.65 -21.76 -14.27
C LYS A 36 12.14 -22.09 -14.34
N SER A 37 12.86 -22.11 -13.20
CA SER A 37 14.24 -22.57 -13.12
C SER A 37 14.38 -24.10 -13.00
N HIS A 38 13.28 -24.83 -12.80
CA HIS A 38 13.23 -26.29 -12.64
C HIS A 38 12.13 -26.91 -13.55
N SER A 39 12.51 -27.31 -14.76
CA SER A 39 11.81 -28.19 -15.74
C SER A 39 10.31 -28.01 -16.03
N LEU A 40 10.01 -27.91 -17.34
CA LEU A 40 8.76 -27.54 -17.99
C LEU A 40 7.67 -28.65 -18.03
N GLU A 41 7.44 -29.41 -16.96
CA GLU A 41 6.57 -30.61 -17.05
C GLU A 41 5.16 -30.49 -16.43
N TRP A 42 4.84 -29.42 -15.69
CA TRP A 42 3.54 -29.32 -14.98
C TRP A 42 2.43 -28.54 -15.72
N LEU A 43 2.70 -28.05 -16.94
CA LEU A 43 1.86 -27.03 -17.61
C LEU A 43 0.47 -27.50 -18.09
N THR A 44 0.03 -28.70 -17.74
CA THR A 44 -1.26 -29.27 -18.19
C THR A 44 -2.25 -29.61 -17.06
N SER A 45 -1.95 -29.31 -15.80
CA SER A 45 -2.90 -29.59 -14.70
C SER A 45 -3.62 -28.32 -14.24
N ASP A 46 -4.69 -27.97 -14.94
CA ASP A 46 -5.72 -26.98 -14.56
C ASP A 46 -6.57 -27.44 -13.35
N LYS A 47 -5.99 -28.21 -12.43
CA LYS A 47 -6.65 -28.64 -11.20
C LYS A 47 -5.83 -28.18 -10.01
N CYS A 48 -6.23 -27.05 -9.45
CA CYS A 48 -5.99 -26.77 -8.04
C CYS A 48 -6.64 -27.90 -7.22
N HIS A 49 -5.91 -29.00 -6.99
CA HIS A 49 -6.38 -30.11 -6.17
C HIS A 49 -6.21 -29.74 -4.68
N PRO A 50 -7.29 -29.70 -3.89
CA PRO A 50 -7.24 -29.30 -2.48
C PRO A 50 -6.87 -30.49 -1.58
N ILE A 51 -5.77 -31.19 -1.87
CA ILE A 51 -5.36 -32.36 -1.06
C ILE A 51 -4.08 -32.12 -0.24
N ASN A 52 -3.33 -31.03 -0.47
CA ASN A 52 -2.14 -30.70 0.36
C ASN A 52 -2.05 -29.22 0.80
N GLY A 53 -3.17 -28.49 0.94
CA GLY A 53 -3.19 -27.17 1.60
C GLY A 53 -2.45 -26.02 0.91
N ASP A 54 -1.78 -26.25 -0.22
CA ASP A 54 -0.79 -25.33 -0.79
C ASP A 54 -1.39 -24.32 -1.79
N CYS A 55 -2.57 -23.78 -1.48
CA CYS A 55 -3.22 -22.75 -2.28
C CYS A 55 -3.16 -21.42 -1.54
N LEU A 56 -2.00 -20.75 -1.59
CA LEU A 56 -1.91 -19.29 -1.38
C LEU A 56 -2.57 -18.78 -0.08
N PHE A 57 -2.65 -19.60 0.97
CA PHE A 57 -3.27 -19.20 2.22
C PHE A 57 -2.32 -18.21 2.89
N LEU A 58 -2.82 -16.99 3.10
CA LEU A 58 -2.13 -15.98 3.90
C LEU A 58 -2.66 -16.09 5.31
N GLU A 59 -1.76 -16.02 6.29
CA GLU A 59 -2.17 -15.91 7.67
C GLU A 59 -2.81 -14.53 7.89
N TYR A 60 -3.87 -14.48 8.69
CA TYR A 60 -4.55 -13.22 9.02
C TYR A 60 -3.56 -12.20 9.60
N GLU A 61 -2.63 -12.68 10.45
CA GLU A 61 -1.61 -11.86 11.09
C GLU A 61 -0.72 -11.13 10.07
N GLU A 62 -0.25 -11.82 9.03
CA GLU A 62 0.56 -11.23 7.98
C GLU A 62 -0.18 -10.10 7.25
N VAL A 63 -1.47 -10.29 6.98
CA VAL A 63 -2.29 -9.24 6.34
C VAL A 63 -2.43 -8.03 7.25
N GLU A 64 -2.62 -8.22 8.56
CA GLU A 64 -2.69 -7.13 9.53
C GLU A 64 -1.34 -6.42 9.74
N GLU A 65 -0.22 -7.15 9.70
CA GLU A 65 1.14 -6.57 9.73
C GLU A 65 1.36 -5.63 8.53
N TRP A 66 1.06 -6.10 7.32
CA TRP A 66 1.14 -5.27 6.12
C TRP A 66 0.17 -4.08 6.17
N LEU A 67 -1.04 -4.29 6.69
CA LEU A 67 -2.02 -3.22 6.86
C LEU A 67 -1.47 -2.12 7.79
N ARG A 68 -0.85 -2.51 8.89
CA ARG A 68 -0.17 -1.61 9.82
C ARG A 68 0.95 -0.85 9.12
N GLU A 69 1.88 -1.55 8.49
CA GLU A 69 3.02 -0.94 7.80
C GLU A 69 2.57 0.07 6.73
N VAL A 70 1.68 -0.33 5.83
CA VAL A 70 1.18 0.54 4.75
C VAL A 70 0.56 1.82 5.31
N ASN A 71 -0.19 1.73 6.41
CA ASN A 71 -0.74 2.90 7.08
C ASN A 71 0.36 3.77 7.70
N TYR A 72 1.38 3.22 8.36
CA TYR A 72 2.54 4.00 8.82
C TYR A 72 3.29 4.68 7.67
N PHE A 73 3.50 3.99 6.55
CA PHE A 73 4.15 4.55 5.36
C PHE A 73 3.32 5.66 4.70
N SER A 74 1.99 5.68 4.89
CA SER A 74 1.17 6.83 4.46
C SER A 74 1.63 8.13 5.14
N LEU A 75 1.96 8.09 6.43
CA LEU A 75 2.50 9.24 7.18
C LEU A 75 3.81 9.73 6.56
N VAL A 76 4.70 8.79 6.24
CA VAL A 76 5.97 9.08 5.57
C VAL A 76 5.71 9.73 4.22
N ALA A 77 4.80 9.18 3.41
CA ALA A 77 4.46 9.74 2.10
C ALA A 77 3.90 11.17 2.20
N HIS A 78 3.11 11.51 3.22
CA HIS A 78 2.66 12.89 3.42
C HIS A 78 3.83 13.84 3.69
N LEU A 79 4.76 13.47 4.57
CA LEU A 79 5.95 14.30 4.86
C LEU A 79 6.87 14.40 3.65
N THR A 80 7.20 13.29 3.00
CA THR A 80 8.10 13.26 1.83
C THR A 80 7.60 14.19 0.72
N TRP A 81 6.32 14.07 0.34
CA TRP A 81 5.75 14.91 -0.71
C TRP A 81 5.55 16.37 -0.27
N GLY A 82 5.24 16.61 1.01
CA GLY A 82 5.15 17.96 1.55
C GLY A 82 6.49 18.69 1.53
N ILE A 83 7.56 18.03 1.96
CA ILE A 83 8.93 18.56 1.97
C ILE A 83 9.43 18.78 0.53
N TRP A 84 9.23 17.78 -0.35
CA TRP A 84 9.59 17.91 -1.76
C TRP A 84 8.94 19.16 -2.37
N ALA A 85 7.65 19.40 -2.14
CA ALA A 85 6.98 20.55 -2.69
C ALA A 85 7.44 21.88 -2.06
N ALA A 86 7.71 21.91 -0.75
CA ALA A 86 8.25 23.11 -0.09
C ALA A 86 9.62 23.52 -0.66
N VAL A 87 10.50 22.54 -0.94
CA VAL A 87 11.79 22.79 -1.60
C VAL A 87 11.61 23.30 -3.03
N ARG A 88 10.56 22.83 -3.73
CA ARG A 88 10.25 23.26 -5.10
C ARG A 88 9.57 24.62 -5.18
N THR A 89 9.05 25.19 -4.10
CA THR A 89 8.30 26.46 -4.11
C THR A 89 9.03 27.62 -4.80
N PRO A 90 10.35 27.85 -4.61
CA PRO A 90 11.05 28.96 -5.27
C PRO A 90 11.27 28.77 -6.78
N ASP A 91 11.49 27.51 -7.21
CA ASP A 91 11.94 27.15 -8.57
C ASP A 91 10.89 26.31 -9.33
N GLY A 92 9.64 26.35 -8.88
CA GLY A 92 8.54 25.58 -9.42
C GLY A 92 7.98 26.20 -10.69
N PRO A 93 7.50 25.41 -11.66
CA PRO A 93 6.67 25.94 -12.73
C PRO A 93 5.40 26.60 -12.16
N HIS A 94 4.94 27.68 -12.81
CA HIS A 94 3.82 28.51 -12.33
C HIS A 94 2.44 27.86 -12.52
N ASP A 95 2.37 26.70 -13.18
CA ASP A 95 1.14 25.94 -13.42
C ASP A 95 0.74 25.04 -12.23
N PHE A 96 1.59 24.97 -11.20
CA PHE A 96 1.32 24.20 -9.99
C PHE A 96 1.66 24.99 -8.73
N ASP A 97 0.69 25.10 -7.82
CA ASP A 97 0.90 25.76 -6.53
C ASP A 97 1.59 24.81 -5.52
N PHE A 98 2.92 24.79 -5.60
CA PHE A 98 3.78 23.99 -4.72
C PHE A 98 3.59 24.31 -3.24
N LEU A 99 3.40 25.59 -2.89
CA LEU A 99 3.26 26.00 -1.50
C LEU A 99 1.94 25.49 -0.91
N SER A 100 0.84 25.70 -1.62
CA SER A 100 -0.47 25.18 -1.20
C SER A 100 -0.46 23.66 -1.10
N PHE A 101 0.19 22.97 -2.05
CA PHE A 101 0.35 21.51 -1.97
C PHE A 101 1.19 21.08 -0.75
N ALA A 102 2.32 21.73 -0.49
CA ALA A 102 3.17 21.42 0.67
C ALA A 102 2.39 21.57 1.99
N ILE A 103 1.67 22.68 2.15
CA ILE A 103 0.83 22.95 3.32
C ILE A 103 -0.24 21.86 3.46
N ALA A 104 -0.96 21.53 2.39
CA ALA A 104 -2.01 20.51 2.42
C ALA A 104 -1.46 19.13 2.85
N ARG A 105 -0.28 18.73 2.35
CA ARG A 105 0.33 17.43 2.71
C ARG A 105 0.76 17.39 4.18
N VAL A 106 1.34 18.47 4.70
CA VAL A 106 1.76 18.55 6.12
C VAL A 106 0.56 18.63 7.06
N GLN A 107 -0.50 19.36 6.69
CA GLN A 107 -1.75 19.38 7.43
C GLN A 107 -2.37 17.99 7.50
N GLU A 108 -2.37 17.26 6.39
CA GLU A 108 -2.92 15.91 6.37
C GLU A 108 -2.11 14.95 7.23
N TYR A 109 -0.77 14.97 7.17
CA TYR A 109 0.08 14.23 8.10
C TYR A 109 -0.33 14.47 9.55
N LYS A 110 -0.49 15.73 9.96
CA LYS A 110 -0.90 16.08 11.33
C LYS A 110 -2.29 15.55 11.67
N ARG A 111 -3.22 15.53 10.71
CA ARG A 111 -4.59 15.04 10.89
C ARG A 111 -4.63 13.52 11.08
N ILE A 112 -3.93 12.75 10.25
CA ILE A 112 -4.02 11.27 10.27
C ILE A 112 -3.07 10.61 11.26
N LYS A 113 -1.96 11.27 11.64
CA LYS A 113 -1.00 10.75 12.61
C LYS A 113 -1.66 10.23 13.91
N PRO A 114 -2.50 11.01 14.63
CA PRO A 114 -3.13 10.50 15.85
C PRO A 114 -4.08 9.33 15.58
N LEU A 115 -4.77 9.30 14.44
CA LEU A 115 -5.70 8.21 14.07
C LEU A 115 -4.95 6.90 13.81
N ILE A 116 -3.86 6.96 13.06
CA ILE A 116 -3.02 5.81 12.73
C ILE A 116 -2.33 5.29 14.00
N LEU A 117 -1.77 6.19 14.80
CA LEU A 117 -1.14 5.79 16.06
C LEU A 117 -2.14 5.16 17.03
N ALA A 118 -3.37 5.66 17.13
CA ALA A 118 -4.38 5.06 18.02
C ALA A 118 -4.91 3.72 17.51
N HIS A 119 -5.05 3.55 16.20
CA HIS A 119 -5.61 2.33 15.62
C HIS A 119 -4.60 1.19 15.52
N PHE A 120 -3.33 1.53 15.27
CA PHE A 120 -2.26 0.56 15.01
C PHE A 120 -1.17 0.53 16.09
N SER A 121 -1.42 1.15 17.25
CA SER A 121 -0.60 0.96 18.46
C SER A 121 -0.84 -0.45 19.01
N GLY A 122 0.04 -1.37 18.65
CA GLY A 122 0.07 -2.76 19.08
C GLY A 122 1.34 -3.38 18.55
#